data_AF-A0A967T6M5-F1
#
_entry.id   AF-A0A967T6M5-F1
#
_cell.length_a   1.000
_cell.length_b   1.000
_cell.length_c   1.000
_cell.angle_alpha   90.00
_cell.angle_beta   90.00
_cell.angle_gamma   90.00
#
_symmetry.space_group_name_H-M   'P 1'
#
loop_
_entity.id
_entity.type
_entity.pdbx_description
1 polymer ?
#
loop_
_entity_poly.entity_id
_entity_poly.type
_entity_poly.pdbx_seq_one_letter_code
_entity_poly.pdbx_strand_id
1 'polypeptide(L)'
;QLGQAEGIEFNFDKVARVPNTLDAHRLMKLGETEDVSTSILADNILRGFFENGLDIADRDVLIDIGGDSGLSAMEINRTLDNDDSRR
;
A
#
# COMPACT_ATOMS: atom_id res chain seq x y z
N GLN A 1 -5.12 21.36 -10.19
CA GLN A 1 -3.87 20.62 -9.87
C GLN A 1 -4.14 19.84 -8.60
N LEU A 2 -4.42 18.54 -8.71
CA LEU A 2 -4.54 17.67 -7.52
C LEU A 2 -3.11 17.44 -7.00
N GLY A 3 -2.85 17.68 -5.70
CA GLY A 3 -1.66 17.14 -5.02
C GLY A 3 -0.49 18.06 -4.71
N GLN A 4 -0.20 19.08 -5.52
CA GLN A 4 1.00 19.91 -5.31
C GLN A 4 1.01 20.66 -3.97
N ALA A 5 -0.16 20.94 -3.39
CA ALA A 5 -0.26 21.55 -2.06
C ALA A 5 0.18 20.60 -0.93
N GLU A 6 0.15 19.28 -1.17
CA GLU A 6 0.52 18.22 -0.20
C GLU A 6 1.89 17.59 -0.54
N GLY A 7 2.61 18.13 -1.54
CA GLY A 7 3.91 17.62 -1.97
C GLY A 7 3.87 16.32 -2.78
N ILE A 8 2.69 15.88 -3.24
CA ILE A 8 2.53 14.66 -4.03
C ILE A 8 2.64 14.99 -5.51
N GLU A 9 3.63 14.39 -6.19
CA GLU A 9 3.81 14.52 -7.64
C GLU A 9 3.03 13.42 -8.37
N PHE A 10 1.76 13.69 -8.67
CA PHE A 10 0.91 12.75 -9.38
C PHE A 10 1.41 12.50 -10.82
N ASN A 11 2.05 11.35 -11.03
CA ASN A 11 2.50 10.87 -12.34
C ASN A 11 1.44 9.96 -12.96
N PHE A 12 0.33 10.56 -13.41
CA PHE A 12 -0.79 9.81 -14.01
C PHE A 12 -0.38 8.97 -15.23
N ASP A 13 0.67 9.35 -15.95
CA ASP A 13 1.22 8.56 -17.06
C ASP A 13 1.76 7.18 -16.63
N LYS A 14 2.17 7.04 -15.35
CA LYS A 14 2.64 5.77 -14.78
C LYS A 14 1.50 4.93 -14.20
N VAL A 15 0.35 5.55 -13.90
CA VAL A 15 -0.83 4.85 -13.38
C VAL A 15 -1.64 4.29 -14.54
N ALA A 16 -1.30 3.09 -14.99
CA ALA A 16 -1.96 2.46 -16.13
C ALA A 16 -3.44 2.08 -15.86
N ARG A 17 -3.78 1.78 -14.60
CA ARG A 17 -5.14 1.45 -14.14
C ARG A 17 -5.27 1.73 -12.64
N VAL A 18 -6.51 1.90 -12.15
CA VAL A 18 -6.78 1.89 -10.70
C VAL A 18 -6.91 0.42 -10.26
N PRO A 19 -5.99 -0.09 -9.42
CA PRO A 19 -6.04 -1.48 -8.95
C PRO A 19 -7.06 -1.65 -7.82
N ASN A 20 -7.39 -2.91 -7.48
CA ASN A 20 -8.17 -3.21 -6.28
C ASN A 20 -7.37 -2.80 -5.03
N THR A 21 -7.95 -1.97 -4.17
CA THR A 21 -7.27 -1.43 -2.98
C THR A 21 -7.54 -2.21 -1.69
N LEU A 22 -8.28 -3.32 -1.77
CA LEU A 22 -8.69 -4.09 -0.58
C LEU A 22 -7.48 -4.58 0.23
N ASP A 23 -6.45 -5.10 -0.44
CA ASP A 23 -5.24 -5.57 0.24
C ASP A 23 -4.41 -4.43 0.82
N ALA A 24 -4.39 -3.26 0.18
CA ALA A 24 -3.78 -2.06 0.76
C ALA A 24 -4.53 -1.59 2.04
N HIS A 25 -5.86 -1.67 2.07
CA HIS A 25 -6.63 -1.38 3.29
C HIS A 25 -6.38 -2.40 4.41
N ARG A 26 -6.17 -3.68 4.06
CA ARG A 26 -5.79 -4.71 5.03
C ARG A 26 -4.41 -4.45 5.61
N LEU A 27 -3.46 -4.06 4.77
CA LEU A 27 -2.13 -3.67 5.20
C LEU A 27 -2.19 -2.48 6.17
N MET A 28 -3.03 -1.46 5.88
CA MET A 28 -3.29 -0.36 6.81
C MET A 28 -3.84 -0.84 8.15
N LYS A 29 -4.77 -1.80 8.13
CA LYS A 29 -5.34 -2.37 9.37
C LYS A 29 -4.33 -3.18 10.17
N LEU A 30 -3.44 -3.90 9.50
CA LEU A 30 -2.30 -4.55 10.12
C LEU A 30 -1.37 -3.53 10.78
N GLY A 31 -1.08 -2.43 10.08
CA GLY A 31 -0.30 -1.31 10.63
C GLY A 31 -0.87 -0.76 11.94
N GLU A 32 -2.20 -0.60 12.03
CA GLU A 32 -2.87 -0.22 13.29
C GLU A 32 -2.72 -1.27 14.40
N THR A 33 -2.65 -2.55 14.05
CA THR A 33 -2.59 -3.66 15.02
C THR A 33 -1.18 -3.87 15.56
N GLU A 34 -0.16 -3.65 14.72
CA GLU A 34 1.26 -3.80 15.06
C GLU A 34 1.91 -2.49 15.56
N ASP A 35 1.10 -1.48 15.91
CA ASP A 35 1.54 -0.15 16.37
C ASP A 35 2.55 0.55 15.44
N VAL A 36 2.48 0.26 14.14
CA VAL A 36 3.25 0.97 13.11
C VAL A 36 2.60 2.30 12.78
N SER A 37 3.40 3.31 12.43
CA SER A 37 2.88 4.60 12.01
C SER A 37 2.04 4.48 10.74
N THR A 38 0.72 4.48 10.90
CA THR A 38 -0.24 4.41 9.79
C THR A 38 -0.14 5.61 8.85
N SER A 39 0.30 6.77 9.33
CA SER A 39 0.58 7.93 8.46
C SER A 39 1.75 7.69 7.52
N ILE A 40 2.84 7.06 8.00
CA ILE A 40 4.00 6.73 7.15
C ILE A 40 3.62 5.62 6.17
N LEU A 41 2.91 4.59 6.64
CA LEU A 41 2.43 3.51 5.78
C LEU A 41 1.49 4.02 4.67
N ALA A 42 0.57 4.92 5.00
CA ALA A 42 -0.30 5.55 4.02
C ALA A 42 0.48 6.39 3.00
N ASP A 43 1.46 7.19 3.44
CA ASP A 43 2.32 7.97 2.54
C ASP A 43 3.09 7.05 1.58
N ASN A 44 3.68 5.96 2.08
CA ASN A 44 4.40 4.99 1.25
C ASN A 44 3.49 4.31 0.21
N ILE A 45 2.27 3.91 0.59
CA ILE A 45 1.27 3.35 -0.34
C ILE A 45 0.89 4.37 -1.41
N LEU A 46 0.59 5.62 -1.00
CA LEU A 46 0.16 6.68 -1.91
C LEU A 46 1.27 7.06 -2.88
N ARG A 47 2.52 7.19 -2.42
CA ARG A 47 3.67 7.47 -3.30
C ARG A 47 3.96 6.31 -4.24
N GLY A 48 3.94 5.09 -3.72
CA GLY A 48 4.05 3.87 -4.52
C GLY A 48 3.07 3.88 -5.69
N PHE A 49 1.80 4.17 -5.43
CA PHE A 49 0.79 4.22 -6.47
C PHE A 49 0.88 5.46 -7.37
N PHE A 50 0.84 6.67 -6.82
CA PHE A 50 0.66 7.90 -7.59
C PHE A 50 1.95 8.48 -8.19
N GLU A 51 3.10 8.28 -7.55
CA GLU A 51 4.38 8.84 -8.02
C GLU A 51 5.18 7.81 -8.80
N ASN A 52 5.15 6.55 -8.33
CA ASN A 52 5.95 5.45 -8.86
C ASN A 52 5.17 4.53 -9.81
N GLY A 53 3.83 4.57 -9.80
CA GLY A 53 2.99 3.72 -10.65
C GLY A 53 3.00 2.24 -10.26
N LEU A 54 3.32 1.92 -9.00
CA LEU A 54 3.31 0.55 -8.50
C LEU A 54 1.88 0.00 -8.43
N ASP A 55 1.71 -1.28 -8.75
CA ASP A 55 0.42 -1.96 -8.60
C ASP A 55 0.22 -2.35 -7.13
N ILE A 56 -0.57 -1.56 -6.39
CA ILE A 56 -0.89 -1.84 -4.98
C ILE A 56 -1.92 -2.97 -4.78
N ALA A 57 -2.33 -3.67 -5.86
CA ALA A 57 -2.94 -4.99 -5.76
C ALA A 57 -1.91 -6.14 -5.86
N ASP A 58 -0.65 -5.84 -6.19
CA ASP A 58 0.43 -6.81 -6.16
C ASP A 58 0.88 -7.04 -4.72
N ARG A 59 0.93 -8.31 -4.34
CA ARG A 59 1.31 -8.74 -3.00
C ARG A 59 2.76 -8.43 -2.67
N ASP A 60 3.67 -8.58 -3.62
CA ASP A 60 5.09 -8.35 -3.39
C ASP A 60 5.33 -6.84 -3.17
N VAL A 61 4.63 -5.99 -3.94
CA VAL A 61 4.63 -4.52 -3.72
C VAL A 61 4.15 -4.15 -2.31
N LEU A 62 3.08 -4.78 -1.82
CA LEU A 62 2.57 -4.53 -0.47
C LEU A 62 3.50 -5.05 0.63
N ILE A 63 4.22 -6.15 0.39
CA ILE A 63 5.23 -6.67 1.32
C ILE A 63 6.40 -5.69 1.43
N ASP A 64 6.89 -5.19 0.31
CA ASP A 64 8.00 -4.22 0.29
C ASP A 64 7.61 -2.92 1.01
N ILE A 65 6.44 -2.35 0.67
CA ILE A 65 5.93 -1.13 1.29
C ILE A 65 5.69 -1.31 2.80
N GLY A 66 5.10 -2.44 3.20
CA GLY A 66 4.88 -2.75 4.61
C GLY A 66 6.20 -2.96 5.37
N GLY A 67 7.17 -3.64 4.75
CA GLY A 67 8.50 -3.86 5.28
C GLY A 67 9.26 -2.57 5.55
N ASP A 68 9.25 -1.64 4.58
CA ASP A 68 9.85 -0.30 4.72
C ASP A 68 9.18 0.52 5.83
N SER A 69 7.93 0.20 6.16
CA SER A 69 7.17 0.84 7.23
C SER A 69 7.34 0.14 8.59
N GLY A 70 8.05 -1.00 8.66
CA GLY A 70 8.35 -1.73 9.90
C GLY A 70 7.50 -2.96 10.17
N LEU A 71 6.65 -3.39 9.23
CA LEU A 71 5.87 -4.62 9.33
C LEU A 71 6.68 -5.84 8.90
N SER A 72 6.43 -7.01 9.50
CA SER A 72 7.09 -8.22 9.04
C SER A 72 6.41 -8.78 7.78
N ALA A 73 7.20 -9.22 6.81
CA ALA A 73 6.68 -9.91 5.63
C ALA A 73 5.80 -11.12 6.01
N MET A 74 6.10 -11.81 7.11
CA MET A 74 5.29 -12.93 7.61
C MET A 74 3.87 -12.49 8.02
N GLU A 75 3.74 -11.40 8.76
CA GLU A 75 2.44 -10.88 9.22
C GLU A 75 1.63 -10.30 8.08
N ILE A 76 2.29 -9.61 7.15
CA ILE A 76 1.67 -9.15 5.90
C ILE A 76 1.11 -10.35 5.14
N ASN A 77 1.92 -11.38 4.90
CA ASN A 77 1.48 -12.58 4.21
C ASN A 77 0.29 -13.24 4.91
N ARG A 78 0.35 -13.43 6.23
CA ARG A 78 -0.75 -13.99 7.01
C ARG A 78 -2.03 -13.16 6.88
N THR A 79 -1.91 -11.83 6.92
CA THR A 79 -3.04 -10.91 6.80
C THR A 79 -3.70 -11.00 5.43
N LEU A 80 -2.89 -11.11 4.37
CA LEU A 80 -3.35 -11.23 2.99
C LEU A 80 -3.80 -12.65 2.61
N ASP A 81 -3.48 -13.67 3.43
CA ASP A 81 -3.94 -15.06 3.25
C ASP A 81 -5.21 -15.39 4.01
N ASN A 82 -5.49 -14.69 5.11
CA ASN A 82 -6.72 -14.86 5.89
C ASN A 82 -7.99 -14.36 5.14
N ASP A 83 -7.83 -13.95 3.89
CA ASP A 83 -8.94 -13.70 2.98
C ASP A 83 -9.18 -14.90 2.05
N ASP A 84 -10.17 -15.70 2.43
CA ASP A 84 -10.71 -16.84 1.67
C ASP A 84 -11.56 -16.37 0.46
N SER A 85 -11.18 -15.25 -0.18
CA SER A 85 -11.88 -14.64 -1.31
C SER A 85 -11.14 -14.78 -2.65
N ARG A 86 -10.06 -15.56 -2.72
CA ARG A 86 -9.45 -15.98 -4.00
C ARG A 86 -10.22 -17.15 -4.65
N ARG A 87 -11.55 -17.02 -4.78
CA ARG A 87 -12.40 -17.93 -5.57
C ARG A 87 -12.93 -17.24 -6.82
#